data_AF-A0A3D0SAV0-F1
#
_entry.id   AF-A0A3D0SAV0-F1
#
_cell.length_a   1.000
_cell.length_b   1.000
_cell.length_c   1.000
_cell.angle_alpha   90.00
_cell.angle_beta   90.00
_cell.angle_gamma   90.00
#
_symmetry.space_group_name_H-M   'P 1'
#
loop_
_entity.id
_entity.type
_entity.pdbx_description
1 polymer ?
#
loop_
_entity_poly.entity_id
_entity_poly.type
_entity_poly.pdbx_seq_one_letter_code
_entity_poly.pdbx_strand_id
1 'polypeptide(L)'
;MSFINRIKKPLLVAVCCSFAGGAMAGSQVTAESFQLKTSMRDVNGVREIEQGDFAKGIARTKATLARTSVSVNRLPLLNNLCVAYVAVGDLDSAKAHCNAAVDASSNNVFALNNRAVMHCVADNTPACIADLTLANERKTKQRIVSQNLQLAKQRDLLSKN
;
A
#
# COMPACT_ATOMS: atom_id res chain seq x y z
N MET A 1 18.40 -19.76 -46.75
CA MET A 1 17.14 -20.14 -46.08
C MET A 1 16.82 -19.11 -45.00
N SER A 2 15.66 -18.46 -45.11
CA SER A 2 15.19 -17.39 -44.23
C SER A 2 14.50 -17.98 -42.99
N PHE A 3 14.92 -17.59 -41.78
CA PHE A 3 14.26 -17.98 -40.54
C PHE A 3 13.19 -16.95 -40.16
N ILE A 4 11.96 -17.44 -40.14
CA ILE A 4 10.73 -16.69 -39.92
C ILE A 4 10.60 -16.29 -38.44
N ASN A 5 10.36 -14.99 -38.27
CA ASN A 5 9.85 -14.31 -37.08
C ASN A 5 8.49 -14.87 -36.63
N ARG A 6 8.31 -15.21 -35.34
CA ARG A 6 6.97 -15.31 -34.73
C ARG A 6 6.95 -14.79 -33.30
N ILE A 7 6.63 -13.51 -33.22
CA ILE A 7 6.15 -12.76 -32.06
C ILE A 7 4.98 -13.52 -31.41
N LYS A 8 5.13 -13.90 -30.13
CA LYS A 8 4.03 -14.41 -29.31
C LYS A 8 3.25 -13.20 -28.76
N LYS A 9 2.12 -12.87 -29.39
CA LYS A 9 1.08 -12.00 -28.78
C LYS A 9 0.09 -12.89 -28.01
N PRO A 10 -0.35 -12.49 -26.81
CA PRO A 10 -1.33 -13.25 -26.05
C PRO A 10 -2.71 -13.18 -26.73
N LEU A 11 -3.35 -14.34 -26.81
CA LEU A 11 -4.68 -14.55 -27.36
C LEU A 11 -5.70 -13.89 -26.42
N LEU A 12 -6.35 -12.84 -26.90
CA LEU A 12 -7.46 -12.14 -26.24
C LEU A 12 -8.75 -12.73 -26.83
N VAL A 13 -9.47 -13.55 -26.07
CA VAL A 13 -10.78 -14.06 -26.47
C VAL A 13 -11.82 -13.03 -26.07
N ALA A 14 -12.24 -12.22 -27.04
CA ALA A 14 -13.38 -11.31 -26.91
C ALA A 14 -14.67 -12.09 -27.24
N VAL A 15 -15.47 -12.38 -26.22
CA VAL A 15 -16.85 -12.84 -26.40
C VAL A 15 -17.72 -11.60 -26.63
N CYS A 16 -18.09 -11.36 -27.89
CA CYS A 16 -19.05 -10.35 -28.28
C CYS A 16 -20.47 -10.83 -27.98
N CYS A 17 -21.03 -10.41 -26.85
CA CYS A 17 -22.48 -10.38 -26.67
C CYS A 17 -23.00 -9.02 -27.13
N SER A 18 -23.72 -9.02 -28.24
CA SER A 18 -24.42 -7.88 -28.79
C SER A 18 -25.61 -7.53 -27.89
N PHE A 19 -25.47 -6.52 -27.02
CA PHE A 19 -26.60 -5.82 -26.43
C PHE A 19 -26.75 -4.46 -27.11
N ALA A 20 -27.82 -4.34 -27.88
CA ALA A 20 -28.33 -3.07 -28.36
C ALA A 20 -29.17 -2.42 -27.24
N GLY A 21 -28.92 -1.14 -26.97
CA GLY A 21 -29.84 -0.29 -26.21
C GLY A 21 -29.26 0.29 -24.91
N GLY A 22 -29.15 1.62 -24.87
CA GLY A 22 -29.05 2.39 -23.63
C GLY A 22 -27.65 2.90 -23.30
N ALA A 23 -27.40 4.17 -23.58
CA ALA A 23 -26.29 4.91 -23.00
C ALA A 23 -26.43 4.93 -21.47
N MET A 24 -25.56 4.21 -20.78
CA MET A 24 -25.17 4.55 -19.43
C MET A 24 -23.65 4.67 -19.46
N ALA A 25 -23.18 5.91 -19.48
CA ALA A 25 -21.84 6.25 -19.01
C ALA A 25 -21.80 5.92 -17.50
N GLY A 26 -21.77 4.63 -17.17
CA GLY A 26 -21.35 4.18 -15.87
C GLY A 26 -19.87 4.53 -15.80
N SER A 27 -19.54 5.60 -15.09
CA SER A 27 -18.18 5.84 -14.62
C SER A 27 -17.66 4.51 -14.12
N GLN A 28 -16.69 3.94 -14.83
CA GLN A 28 -15.88 2.85 -14.31
C GLN A 28 -15.12 3.47 -13.13
N VAL A 29 -15.76 3.47 -11.95
CA VAL A 29 -15.05 3.63 -10.70
C VAL A 29 -14.20 2.37 -10.63
N THR A 30 -13.00 2.43 -11.22
CA THR A 30 -11.94 1.53 -10.83
C THR A 30 -11.92 1.62 -9.31
N ALA A 31 -12.16 0.51 -8.62
CA ALA A 31 -12.12 0.49 -7.17
C ALA A 31 -10.70 0.88 -6.76
N GLU A 32 -10.45 2.17 -6.55
CA GLU A 32 -9.16 2.67 -6.14
C GLU A 32 -8.91 2.07 -4.76
N SER A 33 -7.92 1.20 -4.67
CA SER A 33 -7.48 0.61 -3.42
C SER A 33 -6.43 1.51 -2.79
N PHE A 34 -6.46 1.64 -1.47
CA PHE A 34 -5.38 2.29 -0.75
C PHE A 34 -4.03 1.63 -1.06
N GLN A 35 -3.02 2.46 -1.30
CA GLN A 35 -1.70 2.01 -1.72
C GLN A 35 -0.71 2.04 -0.54
N LEU A 36 -0.04 0.91 -0.31
CA LEU A 36 1.06 0.77 0.65
C LEU A 36 2.42 0.98 -0.04
N LYS A 37 3.44 1.38 0.73
CA LYS A 37 4.80 1.49 0.21
C LYS A 37 5.86 1.00 1.20
N THR A 38 6.61 -0.01 0.80
CA THR A 38 7.83 -0.47 1.48
C THR A 38 8.90 0.63 1.54
N SER A 39 9.81 0.53 2.51
CA SER A 39 10.93 1.45 2.67
C SER A 39 11.84 1.43 1.44
N MET A 40 12.47 2.57 1.10
CA MET A 40 13.44 2.65 -0.01
C MET A 40 14.76 1.91 0.28
N ARG A 41 15.06 1.62 1.55
CA ARG A 41 16.29 0.92 1.93
C ARG A 41 16.08 -0.58 1.72
N ASP A 42 17.03 -1.22 1.03
CA ASP A 42 17.04 -2.67 0.91
C ASP A 42 17.41 -3.29 2.28
N VAL A 43 16.46 -4.01 2.86
CA VAL A 43 16.60 -4.67 4.16
C VAL A 43 16.00 -6.07 4.06
N ASN A 44 16.55 -7.03 4.81
CA ASN A 44 16.11 -8.43 4.77
C ASN A 44 14.57 -8.57 4.84
N GLY A 45 14.02 -9.32 3.89
CA GLY A 45 12.59 -9.60 3.76
C GLY A 45 11.82 -8.63 2.86
N VAL A 46 12.38 -7.46 2.51
CA VAL A 46 11.64 -6.48 1.68
C VAL A 46 11.32 -7.00 0.29
N ARG A 47 12.25 -7.73 -0.34
CA ARG A 47 12.05 -8.29 -1.70
C ARG A 47 10.93 -9.32 -1.71
N GLU A 48 10.85 -10.16 -0.69
CA GLU A 48 9.77 -11.13 -0.53
C GLU A 48 8.42 -10.43 -0.31
N ILE A 49 8.38 -9.36 0.50
CA ILE A 49 7.16 -8.55 0.72
C ILE A 49 6.70 -7.91 -0.60
N GLU A 50 7.61 -7.33 -1.38
CA GLU A 50 7.30 -6.71 -2.67
C GLU A 50 6.83 -7.71 -3.74
N GLN A 51 7.23 -8.99 -3.59
CA GLN A 51 6.80 -10.10 -4.46
C GLN A 51 5.50 -10.76 -3.97
N GLY A 52 4.98 -10.37 -2.80
CA GLY A 52 3.79 -10.96 -2.20
C GLY A 52 4.03 -12.24 -1.39
N ASP A 53 5.29 -12.68 -1.24
CA ASP A 53 5.65 -13.76 -0.30
C ASP A 53 5.74 -13.19 1.13
N PHE A 54 4.58 -12.80 1.66
CA PHE A 54 4.47 -12.13 2.95
C PHE A 54 4.95 -13.01 4.10
N ALA A 55 4.70 -14.32 4.07
CA ALA A 55 5.12 -15.22 5.14
C ALA A 55 6.64 -15.23 5.31
N LYS A 56 7.38 -15.43 4.20
CA LYS A 56 8.85 -15.41 4.22
C LYS A 56 9.40 -14.02 4.50
N GLY A 57 8.77 -12.99 3.90
CA GLY A 57 9.13 -11.59 4.12
C GLY A 57 9.03 -11.18 5.58
N ILE A 58 7.89 -11.41 6.21
CA ILE A 58 7.63 -11.15 7.63
C ILE A 58 8.65 -11.89 8.51
N ALA A 59 8.88 -13.19 8.26
CA ALA A 59 9.83 -13.98 9.05
C ALA A 59 11.26 -13.39 8.99
N ARG A 60 11.75 -13.06 7.79
CA ARG A 60 13.09 -12.49 7.58
C ARG A 60 13.23 -11.09 8.17
N THR A 61 12.21 -10.24 7.99
CA THR A 61 12.21 -8.88 8.53
C THR A 61 12.15 -8.90 10.06
N LYS A 62 11.32 -9.75 10.69
CA LYS A 62 11.26 -9.92 12.16
C LYS A 62 12.58 -10.41 12.73
N ALA A 63 13.19 -11.42 12.12
CA ALA A 63 14.48 -11.95 12.58
C ALA A 63 15.60 -10.88 12.54
N THR A 64 15.53 -9.97 11.57
CA THR A 64 16.48 -8.85 11.45
C THR A 64 16.15 -7.73 12.45
N LEU A 65 14.87 -7.43 12.67
CA LEU A 65 14.44 -6.44 13.65
C LEU A 65 14.84 -6.84 15.07
N ALA A 66 14.77 -8.13 15.41
CA ALA A 66 15.15 -8.65 16.73
C ALA A 66 16.63 -8.40 17.08
N ARG A 67 17.51 -8.35 16.08
CA ARG A 67 18.95 -8.08 16.24
C ARG A 67 19.37 -6.63 15.95
N THR A 68 18.42 -5.75 15.64
CA THR A 68 18.71 -4.35 15.28
C THR A 68 18.41 -3.42 16.45
N SER A 69 19.42 -2.92 17.15
CA SER A 69 19.25 -2.01 18.29
C SER A 69 19.13 -0.53 17.88
N VAL A 70 19.77 -0.13 16.78
CA VAL A 70 19.85 1.28 16.35
C VAL A 70 18.52 1.74 15.72
N SER A 71 17.89 2.76 16.31
CA SER A 71 16.56 3.27 15.93
C SER A 71 16.42 3.58 14.43
N VAL A 72 17.38 4.30 13.84
CA VAL A 72 17.36 4.66 12.41
C VAL A 72 17.42 3.44 11.46
N ASN A 73 17.93 2.30 11.95
CA ASN A 73 17.98 1.05 11.20
C ASN A 73 16.74 0.18 11.44
N ARG A 74 16.01 0.42 12.54
CA ARG A 74 14.74 -0.25 12.83
C ARG A 74 13.60 0.29 11.96
N LEU A 75 13.60 1.59 11.65
CA LEU A 75 12.52 2.25 10.88
C LEU A 75 12.14 1.52 9.57
N PRO A 76 13.07 1.17 8.65
CA PRO A 76 12.72 0.43 7.44
C PRO A 76 12.09 -0.94 7.72
N LEU A 77 12.60 -1.66 8.71
CA LEU A 77 12.11 -2.99 9.10
C LEU A 77 10.69 -2.89 9.66
N LEU A 78 10.44 -1.94 10.56
CA LEU A 78 9.13 -1.67 11.13
C LEU A 78 8.12 -1.24 10.05
N ASN A 79 8.54 -0.36 9.14
CA ASN A 79 7.70 0.08 8.02
C ASN A 79 7.33 -1.09 7.10
N ASN A 80 8.27 -1.98 6.80
CA ASN A 80 8.00 -3.14 5.94
C ASN A 80 7.09 -4.16 6.62
N LEU A 81 7.24 -4.38 7.93
CA LEU A 81 6.29 -5.21 8.69
C LEU A 81 4.89 -4.61 8.72
N CYS A 82 4.77 -3.29 8.91
CA CYS A 82 3.50 -2.59 8.79
C CYS A 82 2.84 -2.89 7.44
N VAL A 83 3.56 -2.71 6.32
CA VAL A 83 3.06 -3.04 4.97
C VAL A 83 2.61 -4.50 4.86
N ALA A 84 3.45 -5.44 5.26
CA ALA A 84 3.17 -6.86 5.11
C ALA A 84 1.97 -7.31 5.94
N TYR A 85 1.85 -6.83 7.19
CA TYR A 85 0.74 -7.19 8.07
C TYR A 85 -0.59 -6.57 7.62
N VAL A 86 -0.60 -5.33 7.12
CA VAL A 86 -1.80 -4.76 6.48
C VAL A 86 -2.21 -5.59 5.26
N ALA A 87 -1.25 -5.99 4.42
CA ALA A 87 -1.53 -6.74 3.20
C ALA A 87 -2.13 -8.13 3.45
N VAL A 88 -1.79 -8.79 4.57
CA VAL A 88 -2.38 -10.08 4.96
C VAL A 88 -3.61 -9.94 5.87
N GLY A 89 -4.03 -8.72 6.21
CA GLY A 89 -5.21 -8.46 7.02
C GLY A 89 -5.04 -8.66 8.54
N ASP A 90 -3.81 -8.88 9.02
CA ASP A 90 -3.50 -8.95 10.47
C ASP A 90 -3.29 -7.53 11.02
N LEU A 91 -4.41 -6.86 11.29
CA LEU A 91 -4.43 -5.46 11.70
C LEU A 91 -3.86 -5.23 13.11
N ASP A 92 -3.92 -6.24 13.99
CA ASP A 92 -3.36 -6.14 15.34
C ASP A 92 -1.84 -6.08 15.29
N SER A 93 -1.21 -7.00 14.55
CA SER A 93 0.24 -6.96 14.30
C SER A 93 0.63 -5.72 13.50
N ALA A 94 -0.17 -5.33 12.50
CA ALA A 94 0.08 -4.12 11.72
C ALA A 94 0.13 -2.88 12.60
N LYS A 95 -0.86 -2.68 13.47
CA LYS A 95 -0.96 -1.52 14.36
C LYS A 95 0.31 -1.33 15.19
N ALA A 96 0.81 -2.40 15.80
CA ALA A 96 2.04 -2.34 16.59
C ALA A 96 3.25 -1.87 15.77
N HIS A 97 3.44 -2.43 14.57
CA HIS A 97 4.58 -2.09 13.71
C HIS A 97 4.44 -0.73 13.01
N CYS A 98 3.24 -0.35 12.59
CA CYS A 98 2.98 0.95 12.00
C CYS A 98 3.18 2.09 13.01
N ASN A 99 2.71 1.92 14.26
CA ASN A 99 2.96 2.87 15.34
C ASN A 99 4.45 3.01 15.61
N ALA A 100 5.15 1.90 15.82
CA ALA A 100 6.58 1.93 16.08
C ALA A 100 7.39 2.54 14.91
N ALA A 101 6.94 2.37 13.65
CA ALA A 101 7.57 3.01 12.50
C ALA A 101 7.40 4.53 12.54
N VAL A 102 6.19 5.02 12.82
CA VAL A 102 5.94 6.47 12.97
C VAL A 102 6.69 7.04 14.17
N ASP A 103 6.76 6.32 15.29
CA ASP A 103 7.49 6.77 16.48
C ASP A 103 9.02 6.84 16.23
N ALA A 104 9.56 5.89 15.47
CA ALA A 104 10.98 5.89 15.10
C ALA A 104 11.36 7.09 14.21
N SER A 105 10.41 7.62 13.42
CA SER A 105 10.58 8.87 12.69
C SER A 105 9.23 9.45 12.29
N SER A 106 8.72 10.38 13.11
CA SER A 106 7.43 11.03 12.87
C SER A 106 7.38 11.89 11.61
N ASN A 107 8.55 12.15 11.01
CA ASN A 107 8.70 12.87 9.75
C ASN A 107 8.76 11.96 8.51
N ASN A 108 8.76 10.63 8.66
CA ASN A 108 8.83 9.73 7.52
C ASN A 108 7.47 9.64 6.79
N VAL A 109 7.45 10.13 5.55
CA VAL A 109 6.24 10.17 4.70
C VAL A 109 5.64 8.78 4.48
N PHE A 110 6.47 7.74 4.29
CA PHE A 110 5.98 6.38 4.03
C PHE A 110 5.43 5.72 5.30
N ALA A 111 6.05 5.94 6.47
CA ALA A 111 5.53 5.43 7.74
C ALA A 111 4.13 5.99 8.03
N LEU A 112 3.95 7.31 7.85
CA LEU A 112 2.64 7.95 7.99
C LEU A 112 1.62 7.43 6.97
N ASN A 113 2.01 7.32 5.69
CA ASN A 113 1.14 6.74 4.66
C ASN A 113 0.66 5.33 5.04
N ASN A 114 1.57 4.46 5.44
CA ASN A 114 1.24 3.06 5.69
C ASN A 114 0.39 2.90 6.96
N ARG A 115 0.66 3.66 8.03
CA ARG A 115 -0.21 3.69 9.21
C ARG A 115 -1.59 4.24 8.86
N ALA A 116 -1.67 5.26 8.01
CA ALA A 116 -2.95 5.75 7.55
C ALA A 116 -3.74 4.67 6.80
N VAL A 117 -3.11 3.97 5.85
CA VAL A 117 -3.77 2.86 5.14
C VAL A 117 -4.25 1.78 6.10
N MET A 118 -3.47 1.42 7.12
CA MET A 118 -3.90 0.53 8.19
C MET A 118 -5.18 1.06 8.87
N HIS A 119 -5.22 2.35 9.23
CA HIS A 119 -6.43 2.98 9.79
C HIS A 119 -7.61 2.95 8.81
N CYS A 120 -7.39 3.16 7.51
CA CYS A 120 -8.47 3.15 6.52
C CYS A 120 -9.05 1.73 6.35
N VAL A 121 -8.20 0.69 6.41
CA VAL A 121 -8.62 -0.72 6.34
C VAL A 121 -9.32 -1.15 7.64
N ALA A 122 -8.96 -0.55 8.78
CA ALA A 122 -9.62 -0.76 10.06
C ALA A 122 -10.89 0.09 10.25
N ASP A 123 -11.44 0.68 9.17
CA ASP A 123 -12.58 1.60 9.18
C ASP A 123 -12.45 2.80 10.14
N ASN A 124 -11.23 3.15 10.52
CA ASN A 124 -10.92 4.35 11.30
C ASN A 124 -10.61 5.52 10.35
N THR A 125 -11.64 5.97 9.64
CA THR A 125 -11.57 7.05 8.66
C THR A 125 -10.97 8.36 9.23
N PRO A 126 -11.32 8.81 10.46
CA PRO A 126 -10.70 10.01 11.03
C PRO A 126 -9.18 9.91 11.18
N ALA A 127 -8.65 8.80 11.72
CA ALA A 127 -7.22 8.60 11.88
C ALA A 127 -6.50 8.42 10.53
N CYS A 128 -7.14 7.72 9.58
CA CYS A 128 -6.70 7.59 8.20
C CYS A 128 -6.48 8.97 7.54
N ILE A 129 -7.48 9.86 7.59
CA ILE A 129 -7.37 11.20 7.01
C ILE A 129 -6.32 12.06 7.75
N ALA A 130 -6.24 11.95 9.07
CA ALA A 130 -5.28 12.70 9.87
C ALA A 130 -3.83 12.39 9.48
N ASP A 131 -3.47 11.10 9.41
CA ASP A 131 -2.11 10.69 9.02
C ASP A 131 -1.79 11.03 7.57
N LEU A 132 -2.74 10.85 6.64
CA LEU A 132 -2.55 11.21 5.24
C LEU A 132 -2.38 12.71 5.05
N THR A 133 -3.11 13.53 5.82
CA THR A 133 -2.96 14.99 5.81
C THR A 133 -1.57 15.36 6.31
N LEU A 134 -1.15 14.80 7.44
CA LEU A 134 0.18 15.04 8.00
C LEU A 134 1.30 14.62 7.04
N ALA A 135 1.16 13.46 6.38
CA ALA A 135 2.08 13.00 5.35
C ALA A 135 2.10 13.95 4.14
N ASN A 136 0.94 14.44 3.71
CA ASN A 136 0.80 15.31 2.55
C ASN A 136 1.36 16.72 2.81
N GLU A 137 1.49 17.15 4.06
CA GLU A 137 2.11 18.44 4.44
C GLU A 137 3.63 18.44 4.34
N ARG A 138 4.27 17.26 4.33
CA ARG A 138 5.73 17.14 4.24
C ARG A 138 6.27 17.82 2.98
N LYS A 139 7.51 18.33 3.07
CA LYS A 139 8.18 19.02 1.94
C LYS A 139 8.30 18.09 0.72
N THR A 140 8.64 16.83 0.97
CA THR A 140 8.68 15.80 -0.08
C THR A 140 7.27 15.26 -0.33
N LYS A 141 6.57 15.88 -1.28
CA LYS A 141 5.26 15.38 -1.71
C LYS A 141 5.43 14.03 -2.39
N GLN A 142 4.54 13.10 -2.06
CA GLN A 142 4.50 11.76 -2.68
C GLN A 142 3.12 11.56 -3.29
N ARG A 143 3.08 11.22 -4.59
CA ARG A 143 1.81 11.01 -5.33
C ARG A 143 0.91 9.98 -4.65
N ILE A 144 1.50 8.94 -4.07
CA ILE A 144 0.79 7.88 -3.33
C ILE A 144 -0.02 8.45 -2.16
N VAL A 145 0.55 9.41 -1.43
CA VAL A 145 -0.09 10.05 -0.28
C VAL A 145 -1.27 10.90 -0.74
N SER A 146 -1.10 11.72 -1.78
CA SER A 146 -2.19 12.54 -2.30
C SER A 146 -3.34 11.70 -2.85
N GLN A 147 -3.04 10.58 -3.51
CA GLN A 147 -4.05 9.64 -4.01
C GLN A 147 -4.81 8.97 -2.86
N ASN A 148 -4.09 8.43 -1.88
CA ASN A 148 -4.71 7.83 -0.70
C ASN A 148 -5.57 8.85 0.07
N LEU A 149 -5.11 10.11 0.21
CA LEU A 149 -5.87 11.16 0.87
C LEU A 149 -7.16 11.51 0.13
N GLN A 150 -7.10 11.61 -1.19
CA GLN A 150 -8.28 11.85 -2.03
C GLN A 150 -9.30 10.72 -1.88
N LEU A 151 -8.84 9.47 -1.95
CA LEU A 151 -9.68 8.29 -1.77
C LEU A 151 -10.31 8.25 -0.37
N ALA A 152 -9.53 8.52 0.69
CA ALA A 152 -10.05 8.56 2.06
C ALA A 152 -11.15 9.61 2.23
N LYS A 153 -10.94 10.83 1.71
CA LYS A 153 -11.94 11.89 1.76
C LYS A 153 -13.19 11.56 0.94
N GLN A 154 -13.02 10.96 -0.23
CA GLN A 154 -14.16 10.52 -1.04
C GLN A 154 -15.00 9.47 -0.30
N ARG A 155 -14.36 8.47 0.32
CA ARG A 155 -15.05 7.44 1.12
C ARG A 155 -15.78 8.04 2.32
N ASP A 156 -15.17 9.00 3.02
CA ASP A 156 -15.79 9.71 4.15
C ASP A 156 -17.03 10.54 3.76
N LEU A 157 -17.00 11.16 2.57
CA LEU A 157 -18.16 11.89 2.05
C LEU A 157 -19.30 10.94 1.69
N LEU A 158 -18.98 9.80 1.08
CA LEU A 158 -19.97 8.80 0.68
C LEU A 158 -20.60 8.07 1.86
N SER A 159 -19.91 7.92 2.99
CA SER A 159 -20.48 7.28 4.19
C SER A 159 -21.43 8.17 4.98
N LYS A 160 -21.48 9.47 4.68
CA LYS A 160 -22.31 10.47 5.36
C LYS A 160 -23.60 10.83 4.61
N ASN A 161 -23.73 10.39 3.36
CA ASN A 161 -24.91 10.56 2.51
C ASN A 161 -25.75 9.28 2.50
#